data_AF-A0A520A0S4-F1
#
_entry.id   AF-A0A520A0S4-F1
#
_cell.length_a   1.000
_cell.length_b   1.000
_cell.length_c   1.000
_cell.angle_alpha   90.00
_cell.angle_beta   90.00
_cell.angle_gamma   90.00
#
_symmetry.space_group_name_H-M   'P 1'
#
loop_
_entity.id
_entity.type
_entity.pdbx_description
1 polymer ?
#
loop_
_entity_poly.entity_id
_entity_poly.type
_entity_poly.pdbx_seq_one_letter_code
_entity_poly.pdbx_strand_id
1 'polypeptide(L)'
;MKFYFTFNSASHDFWPVYDAIKTYYPIGIQDSGSSLYHDYEGQKKLGKLILDNIHDPKNFKERFLDFSEYVQNQLGLDIQDTTNGQQPLFSFEHILEKNEYPGLIKVKKLCLGISLLGDFYTIFGIDETIVIGDQKPYPHHYHAVNAVTASPVNNFEQPYLDLKKAVQERYPNHKQIPFAVLTSYMHGLYSKYGVGDECMVYNALFDQKLTTNYLFQQQGDRYYANDEWLKEGVDLSEMKSIEVIVMPPPPLSGIGNQ
;
A
#
# COMPACT_ATOMS: atom_id res chain seq x y z
N MET A 1 0.93 -2.22 18.44
CA MET A 1 2.41 -2.07 18.45
C MET A 1 2.82 -1.51 17.10
N LYS A 2 3.62 -0.44 17.05
CA LYS A 2 4.12 0.13 15.79
C LYS A 2 5.37 -0.64 15.36
N PHE A 3 5.44 -1.02 14.08
CA PHE A 3 6.64 -1.56 13.46
C PHE A 3 7.29 -0.45 12.65
N TYR A 4 8.52 -0.08 12.98
CA TYR A 4 9.19 1.03 12.31
C TYR A 4 9.95 0.58 11.06
N PHE A 5 9.97 1.45 10.06
CA PHE A 5 10.66 1.30 8.79
C PHE A 5 12.14 1.08 9.05
N THR A 6 12.57 -0.15 8.85
CA THR A 6 13.93 -0.62 9.02
C THR A 6 14.15 -1.73 8.00
N PHE A 7 15.38 -1.85 7.50
CA PHE A 7 15.76 -2.92 6.59
C PHE A 7 17.26 -3.20 6.71
N ASN A 8 17.69 -4.37 6.28
CA ASN A 8 19.11 -4.69 6.18
C ASN A 8 19.69 -3.99 4.96
N SER A 9 20.32 -2.84 5.17
CA SER A 9 20.92 -2.04 4.11
C SER A 9 22.16 -2.67 3.47
N ALA A 10 22.70 -3.76 4.02
CA ALA A 10 23.74 -4.53 3.35
C ALA A 10 23.17 -5.39 2.22
N SER A 11 21.93 -5.88 2.36
CA SER A 11 21.32 -6.82 1.42
C SER A 11 20.21 -6.23 0.55
N HIS A 12 19.48 -5.25 1.07
CA HIS A 12 18.35 -4.62 0.37
C HIS A 12 18.57 -3.12 0.21
N ASP A 13 17.97 -2.54 -0.81
CA ASP A 13 18.05 -1.11 -1.13
C ASP A 13 16.68 -0.42 -1.08
N PHE A 14 16.14 -0.24 0.12
CA PHE A 14 14.90 0.54 0.33
C PHE A 14 15.17 2.05 0.52
N TRP A 15 16.39 2.54 0.28
CA TRP A 15 16.68 3.97 0.33
C TRP A 15 15.84 4.81 -0.64
N PRO A 16 15.54 4.36 -1.89
CA PRO A 16 14.67 5.12 -2.78
C PRO A 16 13.29 5.42 -2.19
N VAL A 17 12.71 4.49 -1.41
CA VAL A 17 11.43 4.71 -0.71
C VAL A 17 11.57 5.82 0.33
N TYR A 18 12.63 5.76 1.15
CA TYR A 18 12.90 6.77 2.18
C TYR A 18 13.14 8.15 1.57
N ASP A 19 13.97 8.24 0.53
CA ASP A 19 14.35 9.50 -0.10
C ASP A 19 13.19 10.13 -0.86
N ALA A 20 12.34 9.33 -1.50
CA ALA A 20 11.09 9.80 -2.09
C ALA A 20 10.21 10.46 -1.03
N ILE A 21 9.93 9.77 0.08
CA ILE A 21 9.10 10.31 1.16
C ILE A 21 9.71 11.61 1.73
N LYS A 22 10.99 11.59 2.07
CA LYS A 22 11.69 12.76 2.64
C LYS A 22 11.68 13.98 1.70
N THR A 23 11.70 13.75 0.39
CA THR A 23 11.67 14.83 -0.60
C THR A 23 10.35 15.62 -0.54
N TYR A 24 9.23 14.95 -0.30
CA TYR A 24 7.90 15.57 -0.34
C TYR A 24 7.33 15.89 1.04
N TYR A 25 7.72 15.16 2.09
CA TYR A 25 7.19 15.32 3.44
C TYR A 25 8.21 15.90 4.42
N PRO A 26 7.83 16.88 5.26
CA PRO A 26 8.73 17.45 6.25
C PRO A 26 8.86 16.53 7.48
N ILE A 27 9.85 15.64 7.47
CA ILE A 27 10.09 14.70 8.56
C ILE A 27 10.35 15.44 9.89
N GLY A 28 9.60 15.06 10.92
CA GLY A 28 9.66 15.65 12.26
C GLY A 28 8.72 16.84 12.48
N ILE A 29 8.07 17.34 11.42
CA ILE A 29 7.10 18.44 11.51
C ILE A 29 5.69 17.86 11.41
N GLN A 30 4.92 18.00 12.48
CA GLN A 30 3.52 17.59 12.51
C GLN A 30 2.66 18.54 11.70
N ASP A 31 1.63 18.00 11.03
CA ASP A 31 0.54 18.82 10.49
C ASP A 31 -0.45 19.15 11.62
N SER A 32 -0.06 20.14 12.45
CA SER A 32 -0.90 20.68 13.52
C SER A 32 -1.65 21.95 13.11
N GLY A 33 -1.83 22.17 11.80
CA GLY A 33 -2.31 23.44 11.25
C GLY A 33 -1.26 24.56 11.25
N SER A 34 0.01 24.21 11.52
CA SER A 34 1.16 25.10 11.41
C SER A 34 1.48 25.38 9.93
N SER A 35 1.75 26.65 9.58
CA SER A 35 2.15 26.99 8.21
C SER A 35 3.45 26.29 7.80
N LEU A 36 4.33 25.94 8.76
CA LEU A 36 5.62 25.28 8.48
C LEU A 36 5.48 23.98 7.70
N TYR A 37 4.41 23.21 7.94
CA TYR A 37 4.17 21.97 7.21
C TYR A 37 3.81 22.26 5.75
N HIS A 38 2.87 23.18 5.52
CA HIS A 38 2.37 23.53 4.18
C HIS A 38 3.36 24.40 3.38
N ASP A 39 4.21 25.16 4.07
CA ASP A 39 5.24 26.01 3.46
C ASP A 39 6.47 25.21 3.02
N TYR A 40 6.60 23.95 3.46
CA TYR A 40 7.66 23.06 3.03
C TYR A 40 7.68 22.90 1.51
N GLU A 41 8.83 23.14 0.88
CA GLU A 41 8.97 23.08 -0.58
C GLU A 41 8.59 21.71 -1.16
N GLY A 42 8.79 20.63 -0.40
CA GLY A 42 8.32 19.29 -0.78
C GLY A 42 6.80 19.21 -0.95
N GLN A 43 6.02 19.88 -0.10
CA GLN A 43 4.55 19.89 -0.23
C GLN A 43 4.09 20.69 -1.45
N LYS A 44 4.79 21.79 -1.78
CA LYS A 44 4.53 22.55 -3.02
C LYS A 44 4.83 21.72 -4.26
N LYS A 45 5.94 20.96 -4.25
CA LYS A 45 6.29 20.02 -5.33
C LYS A 45 5.24 18.90 -5.46
N LEU A 46 4.77 18.35 -4.33
CA LEU A 46 3.72 17.35 -4.30
C LEU A 46 2.43 17.86 -4.94
N GLY A 47 2.01 19.08 -4.60
CA GLY A 47 0.83 19.72 -5.19
C GLY A 47 0.96 19.87 -6.71
N LYS A 48 2.11 20.34 -7.21
CA LYS A 48 2.37 20.45 -8.65
C LYS A 48 2.34 19.08 -9.35
N LEU A 49 2.91 18.07 -8.72
CA LEU A 49 2.96 16.70 -9.24
C LEU A 49 1.55 16.12 -9.39
N ILE A 50 0.69 16.29 -8.38
CA ILE A 50 -0.72 15.87 -8.42
C ILE A 50 -1.48 16.63 -9.50
N LEU A 51 -1.29 17.95 -9.61
CA LEU A 51 -1.95 18.74 -10.64
C LEU A 51 -1.57 18.28 -12.05
N ASP A 52 -0.28 18.07 -12.31
CA ASP A 52 0.22 17.62 -13.62
C ASP A 52 -0.24 16.20 -13.97
N ASN A 53 -0.32 15.28 -13.00
CA ASN A 53 -0.61 13.87 -13.28
C ASN A 53 -2.10 13.53 -13.24
N ILE A 54 -2.87 14.15 -12.34
CA ILE A 54 -4.26 13.76 -12.07
C ILE A 54 -5.26 14.81 -12.57
N HIS A 55 -4.96 16.11 -12.42
CA HIS A 55 -5.90 17.18 -12.80
C HIS A 55 -5.74 17.65 -14.23
N ASP A 56 -4.63 17.35 -14.90
CA ASP A 56 -4.49 17.52 -16.34
C ASP A 56 -5.12 16.32 -17.07
N PRO A 57 -6.23 16.50 -17.83
CA PRO A 57 -6.95 15.38 -18.43
C PRO A 57 -6.13 14.60 -19.46
N LYS A 58 -5.21 15.26 -20.16
CA LYS A 58 -4.38 14.63 -21.19
C LYS A 58 -3.35 13.73 -20.52
N ASN A 59 -2.62 14.26 -19.54
CA ASN A 59 -1.64 13.50 -18.79
C ASN A 59 -2.29 12.35 -18.04
N PHE A 60 -3.43 12.57 -17.38
CA PHE A 60 -4.14 11.52 -16.65
C PHE A 60 -4.57 10.38 -17.59
N LYS A 61 -5.07 10.73 -18.79
CA LYS A 61 -5.41 9.73 -19.80
C LYS A 61 -4.20 8.92 -20.26
N GLU A 62 -3.17 9.61 -20.75
CA GLU A 62 -1.98 8.97 -21.33
C GLU A 62 -1.18 8.16 -20.30
N ARG A 63 -1.08 8.66 -19.06
CA ARG A 63 -0.25 8.05 -18.01
C ARG A 63 -0.97 6.96 -17.22
N PHE A 64 -2.31 7.00 -17.16
CA PHE A 64 -3.07 6.05 -16.34
C PHE A 64 -4.32 5.47 -17.01
N LEU A 65 -5.25 6.26 -17.54
CA LEU A 65 -6.52 5.70 -18.04
C LEU A 65 -6.32 4.72 -19.21
N ASP A 66 -5.40 5.02 -20.13
CA ASP A 66 -5.11 4.10 -21.22
C ASP A 66 -4.54 2.76 -20.71
N PHE A 67 -3.81 2.80 -19.58
CA PHE A 67 -3.33 1.59 -18.91
C PHE A 67 -4.45 0.84 -18.18
N SER A 68 -5.33 1.53 -17.45
CA SER A 68 -6.47 0.87 -16.79
C SER A 68 -7.43 0.25 -17.81
N GLU A 69 -7.70 0.92 -18.92
CA GLU A 69 -8.47 0.39 -20.06
C GLU A 69 -7.79 -0.85 -20.66
N TYR A 70 -6.45 -0.82 -20.83
CA TYR A 70 -5.70 -2.00 -21.28
C TYR A 70 -5.85 -3.18 -20.34
N VAL A 71 -5.68 -2.97 -19.03
CA VAL A 71 -5.83 -4.04 -18.03
C VAL A 71 -7.26 -4.59 -18.02
N GLN A 72 -8.27 -3.72 -18.10
CA GLN A 72 -9.68 -4.12 -18.15
C GLN A 72 -9.94 -5.06 -19.34
N ASN A 73 -9.43 -4.70 -20.52
CA ASN A 73 -9.59 -5.47 -21.74
C ASN A 73 -8.82 -6.80 -21.74
N GLN A 74 -7.61 -6.83 -21.16
CA GLN A 74 -6.80 -8.05 -21.08
C GLN A 74 -7.34 -9.06 -20.07
N LEU A 75 -7.80 -8.58 -18.91
CA LEU A 75 -8.24 -9.46 -17.81
C LEU A 75 -9.73 -9.79 -17.85
N GLY A 76 -10.52 -9.09 -18.69
CA GLY A 76 -11.94 -9.39 -18.92
C GLY A 76 -12.83 -9.16 -17.69
N LEU A 77 -12.44 -8.22 -16.82
CA LEU A 77 -13.02 -8.03 -15.50
C LEU A 77 -13.24 -6.54 -15.22
N ASP A 78 -14.16 -6.25 -14.31
CA ASP A 78 -14.56 -4.87 -14.00
C ASP A 78 -13.46 -4.13 -13.22
N ILE A 79 -13.16 -2.91 -13.67
CA ILE A 79 -12.18 -2.03 -13.03
C ILE A 79 -12.91 -0.77 -12.56
N GLN A 80 -12.77 -0.49 -11.28
CA GLN A 80 -13.22 0.75 -10.67
C GLN A 80 -12.03 1.67 -10.45
N ASP A 81 -12.00 2.82 -11.14
CA ASP A 81 -11.03 3.87 -10.83
C ASP A 81 -11.24 4.35 -9.39
N THR A 82 -10.16 4.39 -8.62
CA THR A 82 -10.16 4.84 -7.23
C THR A 82 -9.15 5.95 -6.98
N THR A 83 -8.58 6.52 -8.05
CA THR A 83 -7.64 7.63 -7.99
C THR A 83 -8.29 8.81 -7.29
N ASN A 84 -7.72 9.18 -6.15
CA ASN A 84 -8.18 10.34 -5.39
C ASN A 84 -7.35 11.55 -5.81
N GLY A 85 -8.01 12.60 -6.30
CA GLY A 85 -7.37 13.83 -6.78
C GLY A 85 -6.52 14.61 -5.75
N GLN A 86 -6.41 14.14 -4.52
CA GLN A 86 -5.56 14.75 -3.50
C GLN A 86 -4.41 13.84 -3.03
N GLN A 87 -4.46 12.54 -3.34
CA GLN A 87 -3.47 11.55 -2.95
C GLN A 87 -2.46 11.36 -4.08
N PRO A 88 -1.19 11.06 -3.78
CA PRO A 88 -0.17 11.05 -4.80
C PRO A 88 0.04 9.67 -5.42
N LEU A 89 -1.05 9.09 -5.92
CA LEU A 89 -1.03 7.84 -6.67
C LEU A 89 -2.06 7.84 -7.79
N PHE A 90 -1.81 6.99 -8.78
CA PHE A 90 -2.89 6.43 -9.58
C PHE A 90 -3.37 5.12 -8.94
N SER A 91 -4.67 4.85 -8.95
CA SER A 91 -5.18 3.62 -8.35
C SER A 91 -6.48 3.15 -8.97
N PHE A 92 -6.66 1.82 -9.01
CA PHE A 92 -7.92 1.21 -9.33
C PHE A 92 -8.14 -0.05 -8.49
N GLU A 93 -9.39 -0.47 -8.42
CA GLU A 93 -9.82 -1.73 -7.83
C GLU A 93 -10.32 -2.65 -8.95
N HIS A 94 -9.86 -3.89 -8.94
CA HIS A 94 -10.23 -4.92 -9.89
C HIS A 94 -11.14 -5.93 -9.21
N ILE A 95 -12.41 -5.99 -9.61
CA ILE A 95 -13.42 -6.81 -8.94
C ILE A 95 -13.32 -8.25 -9.44
N LEU A 96 -12.89 -9.17 -8.57
CA LEU A 96 -12.76 -10.59 -8.90
C LEU A 96 -14.07 -11.34 -8.69
N GLU A 97 -14.78 -11.00 -7.61
CA GLU A 97 -16.01 -11.66 -7.20
C GLU A 97 -16.90 -10.64 -6.50
N LYS A 98 -18.19 -10.59 -6.88
CA LYS A 98 -19.18 -9.75 -6.22
C LYS A 98 -20.49 -10.52 -6.09
N ASN A 99 -20.92 -10.75 -4.85
CA ASN A 99 -22.17 -11.42 -4.54
C ASN A 99 -23.09 -10.46 -3.79
N GLU A 100 -24.28 -10.21 -4.34
CA GLU A 100 -25.27 -9.30 -3.77
C GLU A 100 -26.43 -10.08 -3.14
N TYR A 101 -26.78 -9.71 -1.91
CA TYR A 101 -27.90 -10.25 -1.15
C TYR A 101 -28.74 -9.10 -0.57
N PRO A 102 -29.99 -9.35 -0.14
CA PRO A 102 -30.77 -8.33 0.56
C PRO A 102 -30.02 -7.79 1.79
N GLY A 103 -29.65 -6.50 1.75
CA GLY A 103 -28.94 -5.82 2.83
C GLY A 103 -27.44 -6.08 2.93
N LEU A 104 -26.85 -6.86 2.02
CA LEU A 104 -25.46 -7.32 2.16
C LEU A 104 -24.78 -7.52 0.80
N ILE A 105 -23.55 -7.03 0.65
CA ILE A 105 -22.68 -7.32 -0.50
C ILE A 105 -21.41 -7.97 0.02
N LYS A 106 -20.96 -9.05 -0.62
CA LYS A 106 -19.62 -9.61 -0.43
C LYS A 106 -18.81 -9.35 -1.68
N VAL A 107 -17.61 -8.83 -1.53
CA VAL A 107 -16.75 -8.51 -2.67
C VAL A 107 -15.30 -8.91 -2.39
N LYS A 108 -14.68 -9.50 -3.41
CA LYS A 108 -13.24 -9.74 -3.47
C LYS A 108 -12.66 -8.93 -4.60
N LYS A 109 -11.60 -8.19 -4.31
CA LYS A 109 -10.98 -7.28 -5.27
C LYS A 109 -9.46 -7.21 -5.11
N LEU A 110 -8.75 -6.96 -6.20
CA LEU A 110 -7.35 -6.53 -6.15
C LEU A 110 -7.30 -5.01 -6.17
N CYS A 111 -6.46 -4.43 -5.32
CA CYS A 111 -6.17 -3.01 -5.28
C CYS A 111 -4.80 -2.79 -5.91
N LEU A 112 -4.74 -1.94 -6.94
CA LEU A 112 -3.49 -1.43 -7.50
C LEU A 112 -3.27 0.00 -7.05
N GLY A 113 -2.06 0.32 -6.62
CA GLY A 113 -1.58 1.69 -6.48
C GLY A 113 -0.24 1.89 -7.19
N ILE A 114 -0.12 2.92 -8.01
CA ILE A 114 1.13 3.36 -8.65
C ILE A 114 1.49 4.71 -8.06
N SER A 115 2.63 4.80 -7.36
CA SER A 115 3.01 6.03 -6.68
C SER A 115 3.45 7.10 -7.67
N LEU A 116 3.12 8.36 -7.41
CA LEU A 116 3.68 9.48 -8.15
C LEU A 116 5.06 9.90 -7.61
N LEU A 117 5.43 9.47 -6.39
CA LEU A 117 6.63 9.93 -5.67
C LEU A 117 7.92 9.24 -6.08
N GLY A 118 7.81 8.15 -6.84
CA GLY A 118 8.93 7.38 -7.36
C GLY A 118 8.43 6.16 -8.12
N ASP A 119 9.37 5.38 -8.65
CA ASP A 119 9.10 4.20 -9.48
C ASP A 119 8.62 3.01 -8.61
N PHE A 120 7.45 3.16 -7.99
CA PHE A 120 6.92 2.22 -7.02
C PHE A 120 5.46 1.87 -7.31
N TYR A 121 5.10 0.63 -7.01
CA TYR A 121 3.70 0.22 -7.00
C TYR A 121 3.40 -0.75 -5.86
N THR A 122 2.11 -1.01 -5.66
CA THR A 122 1.61 -2.04 -4.74
C THR A 122 0.41 -2.75 -5.33
N ILE A 123 0.33 -4.06 -5.07
CA ILE A 123 -0.84 -4.90 -5.35
C ILE A 123 -1.18 -5.66 -4.09
N PHE A 124 -2.42 -5.61 -3.67
CA PHE A 124 -2.94 -6.43 -2.57
C PHE A 124 -4.41 -6.78 -2.80
N GLY A 125 -4.83 -7.94 -2.30
CA GLY A 125 -6.23 -8.37 -2.32
C GLY A 125 -6.99 -7.85 -1.11
N ILE A 126 -8.26 -7.49 -1.30
CA ILE A 126 -9.23 -7.23 -0.24
C ILE A 126 -10.38 -8.22 -0.40
N ASP A 127 -10.72 -8.90 0.70
CA ASP A 127 -12.02 -9.53 0.90
C ASP A 127 -12.80 -8.65 1.88
N GLU A 128 -13.93 -8.09 1.44
CA GLU A 128 -14.77 -7.25 2.29
C GLU A 128 -16.25 -7.64 2.21
N THR A 129 -16.96 -7.26 3.26
CA THR A 129 -18.40 -7.34 3.37
C THR A 129 -18.96 -5.95 3.60
N ILE A 130 -20.00 -5.60 2.85
CA ILE A 130 -20.66 -4.30 2.89
C ILE A 130 -22.09 -4.53 3.36
N VAL A 131 -22.43 -3.99 4.53
CA VAL A 131 -23.81 -4.00 5.04
C VAL A 131 -24.52 -2.75 4.54
N ILE A 132 -25.68 -2.93 3.91
CA ILE A 132 -26.49 -1.83 3.37
C ILE A 132 -27.54 -1.46 4.41
N GLY A 133 -27.47 -0.24 4.93
CA GLY A 133 -28.43 0.28 5.89
C GLY A 133 -29.79 0.60 5.27
N ASP A 134 -30.84 0.59 6.08
CA ASP A 134 -32.23 0.78 5.62
C ASP A 134 -32.62 2.24 5.29
N GLN A 135 -31.68 3.19 5.41
CA GLN A 135 -31.95 4.60 5.15
C GLN A 135 -32.30 4.82 3.67
N LYS A 136 -33.41 5.51 3.41
CA LYS A 136 -33.84 5.89 2.05
C LYS A 136 -33.82 7.41 1.91
N PRO A 137 -33.53 7.96 0.71
CA PRO A 137 -33.27 7.25 -0.55
C PRO A 137 -31.81 6.79 -0.74
N TYR A 138 -30.89 7.21 0.13
CA TYR A 138 -29.47 6.89 0.03
C TYR A 138 -29.07 5.97 1.19
N PRO A 139 -29.04 4.65 0.98
CA PRO A 139 -28.65 3.73 2.04
C PRO A 139 -27.19 3.94 2.40
N HIS A 140 -26.91 3.95 3.70
CA HIS A 140 -25.53 4.01 4.20
C HIS A 140 -24.86 2.66 3.97
N HIS A 141 -23.61 2.66 3.50
CA HIS A 141 -22.83 1.44 3.30
C HIS A 141 -21.79 1.30 4.40
N TYR A 142 -21.88 0.23 5.18
CA TYR A 142 -20.92 -0.08 6.25
C TYR A 142 -19.95 -1.14 5.76
N HIS A 143 -18.71 -0.73 5.51
CA HIS A 143 -17.65 -1.61 5.01
C HIS A 143 -16.92 -2.32 6.15
N ALA A 144 -16.75 -3.63 6.01
CA ALA A 144 -15.93 -4.46 6.88
C ALA A 144 -14.94 -5.27 6.05
N VAL A 145 -13.65 -4.94 6.15
CA VAL A 145 -12.59 -5.76 5.58
C VAL A 145 -12.45 -7.02 6.42
N ASN A 146 -12.55 -8.17 5.77
CA ASN A 146 -12.44 -9.49 6.38
C ASN A 146 -11.00 -10.00 6.31
N ALA A 147 -10.33 -9.78 5.17
CA ALA A 147 -8.95 -10.20 4.93
C ALA A 147 -8.24 -9.26 3.96
N VAL A 148 -6.93 -9.12 4.16
CA VAL A 148 -6.01 -8.45 3.22
C VAL A 148 -4.96 -9.45 2.75
N THR A 149 -4.87 -9.69 1.45
CA THR A 149 -3.95 -10.68 0.87
C THR A 149 -2.73 -9.97 0.29
N ALA A 150 -1.55 -10.19 0.89
CA ALA A 150 -0.32 -9.45 0.59
C ALA A 150 0.52 -10.02 -0.58
N SER A 151 0.17 -11.21 -1.08
CA SER A 151 0.94 -11.95 -2.08
C SER A 151 0.01 -12.75 -3.01
N PRO A 152 0.48 -13.28 -4.15
CA PRO A 152 -0.34 -14.10 -5.04
C PRO A 152 -0.60 -15.48 -4.40
N VAL A 153 -1.71 -15.62 -3.68
CA VAL A 153 -2.13 -16.88 -3.04
C VAL A 153 -3.63 -17.09 -3.19
N ASN A 154 -4.06 -18.35 -3.15
CA ASN A 154 -5.46 -18.75 -3.22
C ASN A 154 -6.16 -18.13 -4.46
N ASN A 155 -7.40 -17.67 -4.28
CA ASN A 155 -8.21 -17.09 -5.36
C ASN A 155 -7.66 -15.75 -5.90
N PHE A 156 -6.60 -15.19 -5.30
CA PHE A 156 -5.94 -13.99 -5.80
C PHE A 156 -4.75 -14.29 -6.71
N GLU A 157 -4.22 -15.52 -6.71
CA GLU A 157 -2.92 -15.84 -7.34
C GLU A 157 -2.83 -15.43 -8.81
N GLN A 158 -3.68 -15.99 -9.67
CA GLN A 158 -3.60 -15.74 -11.11
C GLN A 158 -3.91 -14.27 -11.46
N PRO A 159 -5.01 -13.65 -10.99
CA PRO A 159 -5.29 -12.24 -11.30
C PRO A 159 -4.20 -11.29 -10.79
N TYR A 160 -3.56 -11.64 -9.66
CA TYR A 160 -2.45 -10.86 -9.12
C TYR A 160 -1.23 -10.92 -10.04
N LEU A 161 -0.85 -12.12 -10.47
CA LEU A 161 0.31 -12.31 -11.35
C LEU A 161 0.09 -11.65 -12.71
N ASP A 162 -1.12 -11.75 -13.27
CA ASP A 162 -1.46 -11.10 -14.54
C ASP A 162 -1.40 -9.57 -14.42
N LEU A 163 -1.95 -9.02 -13.33
CA LEU A 163 -1.87 -7.59 -13.04
C LEU A 163 -0.42 -7.13 -12.82
N LYS A 164 0.38 -7.89 -12.06
CA LYS A 164 1.81 -7.61 -11.83
C LYS A 164 2.56 -7.56 -13.16
N LYS A 165 2.33 -8.53 -14.03
CA LYS A 165 2.93 -8.57 -15.37
C LYS A 165 2.55 -7.34 -16.19
N ALA A 166 1.27 -6.97 -16.23
CA ALA A 166 0.81 -5.79 -16.96
C ALA A 166 1.46 -4.49 -16.45
N VAL A 167 1.61 -4.34 -15.13
CA VAL A 167 2.32 -3.21 -14.53
C VAL A 167 3.79 -3.20 -14.97
N GLN A 168 4.48 -4.33 -14.92
CA GLN A 168 5.88 -4.43 -15.31
C GLN A 168 6.11 -4.17 -16.81
N GLU A 169 5.16 -4.55 -17.67
CA GLU A 169 5.20 -4.22 -19.10
C GLU A 169 5.04 -2.71 -19.34
N ARG A 170 4.15 -2.05 -18.60
CA ARG A 170 3.88 -0.61 -18.74
C ARG A 170 4.94 0.27 -18.07
N TYR A 171 5.44 -0.16 -16.91
CA TYR A 171 6.33 0.58 -16.02
C TYR A 171 7.55 -0.30 -15.66
N PRO A 172 8.46 -0.56 -16.61
CA PRO A 172 9.53 -1.56 -16.46
C PRO A 172 10.54 -1.27 -15.36
N ASN A 173 10.66 -0.01 -14.93
CA ASN A 173 11.56 0.40 -13.86
C ASN A 173 10.89 0.39 -12.48
N HIS A 174 9.56 0.21 -12.43
CA HIS A 174 8.85 0.25 -11.16
C HIS A 174 9.05 -1.04 -10.37
N LYS A 175 9.23 -0.89 -9.06
CA LYS A 175 9.36 -2.00 -8.11
C LYS A 175 8.14 -2.09 -7.21
N GLN A 176 7.72 -3.32 -6.91
CA GLN A 176 6.64 -3.53 -5.96
C GLN A 176 7.16 -3.37 -4.54
N ILE A 177 6.54 -2.52 -3.72
CA ILE A 177 6.93 -2.40 -2.31
C ILE A 177 6.28 -3.55 -1.52
N PRO A 178 7.05 -4.36 -0.76
CA PRO A 178 6.49 -5.43 0.05
C PRO A 178 5.50 -4.89 1.10
N PHE A 179 4.47 -5.68 1.39
CA PHE A 179 3.43 -5.27 2.35
C PHE A 179 3.99 -4.98 3.75
N ALA A 180 5.03 -5.71 4.16
CA ALA A 180 5.75 -5.47 5.41
C ALA A 180 6.38 -4.08 5.49
N VAL A 181 6.87 -3.55 4.36
CA VAL A 181 7.45 -2.20 4.26
C VAL A 181 6.35 -1.15 4.20
N LEU A 182 5.31 -1.37 3.40
CA LEU A 182 4.15 -0.48 3.28
C LEU A 182 3.48 -0.21 4.62
N THR A 183 3.38 -1.23 5.47
CA THR A 183 2.74 -1.16 6.79
C THR A 183 3.67 -0.74 7.92
N SER A 184 4.92 -0.40 7.60
CA SER A 184 5.86 0.12 8.58
C SER A 184 5.68 1.64 8.77
N TYR A 185 5.86 2.09 10.00
CA TYR A 185 5.85 3.49 10.39
C TYR A 185 7.21 4.12 10.14
N MET A 186 7.26 5.37 9.67
CA MET A 186 8.51 6.11 9.60
C MET A 186 8.56 7.15 10.72
N HIS A 187 9.67 7.19 11.45
CA HIS A 187 9.83 8.13 12.56
C HIS A 187 9.70 9.57 12.09
N GLY A 188 8.82 10.32 12.75
CA GLY A 188 8.54 11.72 12.42
C GLY A 188 7.83 11.93 11.08
N LEU A 189 7.38 10.87 10.39
CA LEU A 189 6.57 11.03 9.19
C LEU A 189 5.12 11.31 9.58
N TYR A 190 4.64 12.48 9.20
CA TYR A 190 3.25 12.88 9.34
C TYR A 190 2.67 13.15 7.97
N SER A 191 1.36 12.97 7.85
CA SER A 191 0.60 13.28 6.65
C SER A 191 -0.56 14.17 7.03
N LYS A 192 -0.97 15.08 6.13
CA LYS A 192 -2.11 15.99 6.31
C LYS A 192 -3.45 15.30 6.56
N TYR A 193 -3.46 13.99 6.38
CA TYR A 193 -4.61 13.12 6.56
C TYR A 193 -4.50 12.22 7.80
N GLY A 194 -3.32 12.16 8.43
CA GLY A 194 -3.12 11.46 9.69
C GLY A 194 -3.58 12.35 10.84
N VAL A 195 -4.38 11.81 11.76
CA VAL A 195 -4.93 12.55 12.91
C VAL A 195 -3.84 12.73 13.99
N GLY A 196 -2.81 13.53 13.67
CA GLY A 196 -1.74 13.91 14.61
C GLY A 196 -0.79 12.78 15.05
N ASP A 197 -0.88 11.60 14.44
CA ASP A 197 0.04 10.48 14.70
C ASP A 197 0.98 10.23 13.50
N GLU A 198 2.12 9.62 13.78
CA GLU A 198 3.03 9.14 12.73
C GLU A 198 2.27 8.20 11.79
N CYS A 199 2.53 8.29 10.49
CA CYS A 199 1.85 7.46 9.50
C CYS A 199 2.77 6.38 8.92
N MET A 200 2.13 5.40 8.25
CA MET A 200 2.85 4.31 7.58
C MET A 200 3.44 4.81 6.25
N VAL A 201 4.45 4.10 5.75
CA VAL A 201 5.01 4.29 4.39
C VAL A 201 3.90 4.34 3.34
N TYR A 202 2.91 3.45 3.46
CA TYR A 202 1.76 3.43 2.57
C TYR A 202 1.01 4.77 2.52
N ASN A 203 0.83 5.43 3.67
CA ASN A 203 0.08 6.69 3.74
C ASN A 203 0.79 7.89 3.09
N ALA A 204 2.12 7.81 2.91
CA ALA A 204 2.89 8.84 2.23
C ALA A 204 3.02 8.57 0.73
N LEU A 205 3.15 7.32 0.31
CA LEU A 205 3.34 6.97 -1.10
C LEU A 205 2.04 6.76 -1.87
N PHE A 206 0.97 6.37 -1.17
CA PHE A 206 -0.29 5.92 -1.74
C PHE A 206 -1.46 6.66 -1.10
N ASP A 207 -2.35 5.95 -0.41
CA ASP A 207 -3.58 6.53 0.12
C ASP A 207 -3.80 6.27 1.62
N GLN A 208 -5.00 6.59 2.05
CA GLN A 208 -5.48 6.51 3.43
C GLN A 208 -6.20 5.21 3.76
N LYS A 209 -6.52 4.39 2.76
CA LYS A 209 -7.43 3.27 2.92
C LYS A 209 -6.80 2.16 3.75
N LEU A 210 -5.48 1.95 3.62
CA LEU A 210 -4.78 0.96 4.44
C LEU A 210 -4.63 1.46 5.88
N THR A 211 -5.29 0.77 6.81
CA THR A 211 -5.21 1.07 8.25
C THR A 211 -4.50 -0.04 9.01
N THR A 212 -4.07 0.23 10.24
CA THR A 212 -3.42 -0.75 11.11
C THR A 212 -4.26 -1.97 11.42
N ASN A 213 -5.59 -1.86 11.37
CA ASN A 213 -6.49 -2.99 11.59
C ASN A 213 -6.27 -4.10 10.56
N TYR A 214 -5.78 -3.76 9.36
CA TYR A 214 -5.51 -4.71 8.30
C TYR A 214 -4.30 -5.61 8.58
N LEU A 215 -3.40 -5.20 9.49
CA LEU A 215 -2.27 -6.04 9.90
C LEU A 215 -2.71 -7.34 10.58
N PHE A 216 -3.85 -7.32 11.29
CA PHE A 216 -4.37 -8.50 11.98
C PHE A 216 -5.19 -9.42 11.08
N GLN A 217 -5.51 -8.96 9.87
CA GLN A 217 -6.32 -9.67 8.88
C GLN A 217 -5.49 -10.09 7.66
N GLN A 218 -4.16 -10.01 7.78
CA GLN A 218 -3.23 -10.25 6.69
C GLN A 218 -3.10 -11.75 6.40
N GLN A 219 -3.16 -12.09 5.12
CA GLN A 219 -2.91 -13.42 4.57
C GLN A 219 -1.78 -13.36 3.53
N GLY A 220 -1.20 -14.51 3.21
CA GLY A 220 -0.07 -14.62 2.27
C GLY A 220 1.27 -14.17 2.85
N ASP A 221 2.26 -14.00 1.97
CA ASP A 221 3.61 -13.56 2.32
C ASP A 221 3.70 -12.03 2.34
N ARG A 222 3.85 -11.44 3.52
CA ARG A 222 4.04 -9.99 3.67
C ARG A 222 5.37 -9.48 3.12
N TYR A 223 6.34 -10.37 2.87
CA TYR A 223 7.63 -10.07 2.29
C TYR A 223 7.68 -10.39 0.78
N TYR A 224 6.54 -10.68 0.16
CA TYR A 224 6.49 -10.87 -1.29
C TYR A 224 7.03 -9.63 -2.02
N ALA A 225 7.77 -9.89 -3.11
CA ALA A 225 8.53 -8.91 -3.89
C ALA A 225 9.75 -8.28 -3.19
N ASN A 226 10.15 -8.75 -2.01
CA ASN A 226 11.34 -8.24 -1.33
C ASN A 226 12.65 -8.55 -2.11
N ASP A 227 12.63 -9.58 -2.95
CA ASP A 227 13.68 -9.93 -3.90
C ASP A 227 13.93 -8.85 -4.98
N GLU A 228 12.90 -8.06 -5.36
CA GLU A 228 13.06 -6.91 -6.27
C GLU A 228 13.95 -5.81 -5.68
N TRP A 229 14.18 -5.85 -4.36
CA TRP A 229 14.93 -4.85 -3.60
C TRP A 229 16.32 -5.33 -3.22
N LEU A 230 16.76 -6.50 -3.66
CA LEU A 230 18.13 -6.96 -3.42
C LEU A 230 19.14 -6.06 -4.10
N LYS A 231 20.25 -5.82 -3.42
CA LYS A 231 21.41 -5.17 -4.02
C LYS A 231 22.07 -6.12 -5.03
N GLU A 232 22.68 -5.52 -6.06
CA GLU A 232 23.44 -6.28 -7.04
C GLU A 232 24.54 -7.11 -6.36
N GLY A 233 24.64 -8.38 -6.75
CA GLY A 233 25.63 -9.33 -6.19
C GLY A 233 25.22 -9.99 -4.87
N VAL A 234 24.03 -9.72 -4.32
CA VAL A 234 23.51 -10.43 -3.15
C VAL A 234 22.81 -11.72 -3.59
N ASP A 235 23.34 -12.88 -3.20
CA ASP A 235 22.66 -14.16 -3.37
C ASP A 235 21.88 -14.54 -2.10
N LEU A 236 20.57 -14.70 -2.23
CA LEU A 236 19.69 -15.15 -1.14
C LEU A 236 20.01 -16.58 -0.68
N SER A 237 20.67 -17.39 -1.50
CA SER A 237 21.10 -18.73 -1.13
C SER A 237 22.12 -18.70 0.02
N GLU A 238 22.95 -17.66 0.08
CA GLU A 238 23.94 -17.43 1.13
C GLU A 238 23.32 -16.90 2.44
N MET A 239 22.09 -16.38 2.40
CA MET A 239 21.39 -15.88 3.59
C MET A 239 20.54 -16.94 4.30
N LYS A 240 20.29 -18.09 3.67
CA LYS A 240 19.57 -19.22 4.30
C LYS A 240 20.39 -19.94 5.39
N SER A 241 21.67 -19.62 5.56
CA SER A 241 22.55 -20.22 6.57
C SER A 241 22.54 -19.50 7.94
N ILE A 242 21.69 -18.50 8.15
CA ILE A 242 21.46 -17.95 9.49
C ILE A 242 20.35 -18.78 10.15
N GLU A 243 20.76 -19.84 10.84
CA GLU A 243 19.88 -20.57 11.75
C GLU A 243 19.21 -19.56 12.70
N VAL A 244 17.88 -19.47 12.63
CA VAL A 244 17.09 -18.79 13.65
C VAL A 244 17.26 -19.60 14.94
N ILE A 245 18.19 -19.17 15.79
CA ILE A 245 18.26 -19.66 17.17
C ILE A 245 17.00 -19.16 17.86
N VAL A 246 15.98 -20.01 17.89
CA VAL A 246 14.81 -19.82 18.75
C VAL A 246 15.32 -19.96 20.18
N MET A 247 15.66 -18.84 20.81
CA MET A 247 15.95 -18.86 22.23
C MET A 247 14.67 -19.30 22.94
N PRO A 248 14.72 -20.35 23.78
CA PRO A 248 13.59 -20.70 24.60
C PRO A 248 13.21 -19.50 25.47
N PRO A 249 11.90 -19.28 25.72
CA PRO A 249 11.47 -18.19 26.57
C PRO A 249 12.19 -18.30 27.92
N PRO A 250 12.61 -17.17 28.53
CA PRO A 250 13.25 -17.20 29.83
C PRO A 250 12.35 -17.95 30.81
N PRO A 251 12.90 -18.83 31.66
CA PRO A 251 12.11 -19.55 32.64
C PRO A 251 11.37 -18.52 33.50
N LEU A 252 10.07 -18.75 33.69
CA LEU A 252 9.25 -17.97 34.60
C LEU A 252 9.87 -18.08 35.99
N SER A 253 10.67 -17.09 36.37
CA SER A 253 11.14 -16.93 37.74
C SER A 253 9.90 -16.77 38.60
N GLY A 254 9.72 -17.71 39.52
CA GLY A 254 8.52 -17.86 40.33
C GLY A 254 8.05 -16.54 40.92
N ILE A 255 6.76 -16.28 40.78
CA ILE A 255 6.03 -15.38 41.66
C ILE A 255 6.16 -15.98 43.05
N GLY A 256 7.16 -15.50 43.80
CA GLY A 256 7.25 -15.76 45.22
C GLY A 256 6.06 -15.11 45.89
N ASN A 257 5.19 -15.94 46.46
CA ASN A 257 4.22 -15.50 47.44
C ASN A 257 4.98 -14.88 48.63
N GLN A 258 4.84 -13.57 48.80
CA GLN A 258 4.93 -12.90 50.09
C GLN A 258 3.75 -11.93 50.21
#